data_AF-A0A2T2N5E9-F1
#
_entry.id   AF-A0A2T2N5E9-F1
#
_cell.length_a   1.000
_cell.length_b   1.000
_cell.length_c   1.000
_cell.angle_alpha   90.00
_cell.angle_beta   90.00
_cell.angle_gamma   90.00
#
_symmetry.space_group_name_H-M   'P 1'
#
loop_
_entity.id
_entity.type
_entity.pdbx_description
1 polymer ?
#
loop_
_entity_poly.entity_id
_entity_poly.type
_entity_poly.pdbx_seq_one_letter_code
_entity_poly.pdbx_strand_id
1 'polypeptide(L)'
;MKFQFTITFLVAFATMEVHATPMPNPDAASTGLEARADNWCKVGTNGVDCRSLPGVGAGRHIRDISTSDRFGVNCIKVVGGRTWDWVPGWGCWVSARDTLSAGSYPSCESGISRCP
;
A
#
# COMPACT_ATOMS: atom_id res chain seq x y z
N MET A 1 54.51 56.09 -4.65
CA MET A 1 54.44 54.76 -5.31
C MET A 1 53.81 53.80 -4.30
N LYS A 2 52.62 53.26 -4.57
CA LYS A 2 51.91 52.30 -3.71
C LYS A 2 51.42 51.17 -4.61
N PHE A 3 52.03 50.00 -4.51
CA PHE A 3 51.60 48.79 -5.20
C PHE A 3 50.65 48.02 -4.29
N GLN A 4 49.37 47.94 -4.65
CA GLN A 4 48.44 47.00 -4.05
C GLN A 4 48.56 45.66 -4.78
N PHE A 5 48.92 44.61 -4.04
CA PHE A 5 48.85 43.23 -4.49
C PHE A 5 47.46 42.68 -4.15
N THR A 6 46.65 42.40 -5.17
CA THR A 6 45.35 41.72 -5.02
C THR A 6 45.59 40.22 -5.19
N ILE A 7 45.42 39.46 -4.11
CA ILE A 7 45.52 37.99 -4.11
C ILE A 7 44.15 37.42 -4.50
N THR A 8 44.06 36.83 -5.69
CA THR A 8 42.86 36.10 -6.14
C THR A 8 42.90 34.68 -5.58
N PHE A 9 42.02 34.37 -4.63
CA PHE A 9 41.84 33.02 -4.10
C PHE A 9 41.01 32.18 -5.08
N LEU A 10 41.63 31.17 -5.70
CA LEU A 10 40.94 30.16 -6.52
C LEU A 10 40.32 29.11 -5.59
N VAL A 11 38.98 29.01 -5.59
CA VAL A 11 38.25 27.94 -4.92
C VAL A 11 38.09 26.78 -5.89
N ALA A 12 38.78 25.67 -5.62
CA ALA A 12 38.58 24.41 -6.34
C ALA A 12 37.31 23.72 -5.83
N PHE A 13 36.27 23.64 -6.66
CA PHE A 13 35.10 22.80 -6.39
C PHE A 13 35.44 21.35 -6.73
N ALA A 14 35.71 20.54 -5.71
CA ALA A 14 35.77 19.10 -5.86
C ALA A 14 34.34 18.54 -5.95
N THR A 15 33.96 18.02 -7.12
CA THR A 15 32.73 17.24 -7.29
C THR A 15 32.90 15.88 -6.63
N MET A 16 32.25 15.67 -5.48
CA MET A 16 32.10 14.32 -4.92
C MET A 16 31.05 13.57 -5.74
N GLU A 17 31.50 12.64 -6.58
CA GLU A 17 30.62 11.65 -7.17
C GLU A 17 30.19 10.67 -6.08
N VAL A 18 28.98 10.86 -5.56
CA VAL A 18 28.31 9.88 -4.69
C VAL A 18 27.93 8.69 -5.56
N HIS A 19 28.84 7.72 -5.66
CA HIS A 19 28.49 6.37 -6.07
C HIS A 19 27.68 5.74 -4.94
N ALA A 20 26.36 5.92 -4.99
CA ALA A 20 25.45 5.15 -4.17
C ALA A 20 25.49 3.71 -4.69
N THR A 21 26.29 2.86 -4.03
CA THR A 21 26.13 1.42 -4.15
C THR A 21 24.73 1.07 -3.67
N PRO A 22 23.89 0.40 -4.49
CA PRO A 22 22.59 -0.06 -4.02
C PRO A 22 22.83 -1.04 -2.88
N MET A 23 22.45 -0.65 -1.65
CA MET A 23 22.32 -1.62 -0.57
C MET A 23 21.24 -2.61 -0.99
N PRO A 24 21.48 -3.93 -0.93
CA PRO A 24 20.41 -4.89 -1.08
C PRO A 24 19.40 -4.62 0.03
N ASN A 25 18.20 -4.19 -0.35
CA ASN A 25 17.09 -4.02 0.58
C ASN A 25 16.79 -5.39 1.22
N PRO A 26 17.01 -5.59 2.52
CA PRO A 26 16.71 -6.86 3.17
C PRO A 26 15.21 -7.13 3.30
N ASP A 27 14.34 -6.18 2.93
CA ASP A 27 12.89 -6.37 2.80
C ASP A 27 12.45 -6.76 1.39
N ALA A 28 13.34 -7.35 0.59
CA ALA A 28 12.95 -8.17 -0.55
C ALA A 28 12.37 -9.54 -0.12
N ALA A 29 11.81 -9.64 1.09
CA ALA A 29 10.82 -10.66 1.42
C ALA A 29 9.47 -10.31 0.76
N SER A 30 9.50 -10.18 -0.57
CA SER A 30 8.38 -10.62 -1.40
C SER A 30 8.35 -12.15 -1.30
N THR A 31 8.01 -12.66 -0.12
CA THR A 31 7.42 -14.00 -0.02
C THR A 31 6.21 -13.96 -0.92
N GLY A 32 6.35 -14.59 -2.09
CA GLY A 32 5.45 -14.47 -3.23
C GLY A 32 4.00 -14.33 -2.81
N LEU A 33 3.52 -13.10 -2.81
CA LEU A 33 2.10 -12.87 -2.94
C LEU A 33 1.84 -13.08 -4.41
N GLU A 34 1.65 -14.34 -4.80
CA GLU A 34 0.88 -14.60 -6.01
C GLU A 34 -0.40 -13.81 -5.84
N ALA A 35 -0.52 -12.71 -6.59
CA ALA A 35 -1.81 -12.17 -6.92
C ALA A 35 -2.60 -13.39 -7.39
N ARG A 36 -3.65 -13.79 -6.66
CA ARG A 36 -4.62 -14.73 -7.23
C ARG A 36 -5.12 -14.02 -8.48
N ALA A 37 -4.68 -14.51 -9.63
CA ALA A 37 -4.43 -13.70 -10.82
C ALA A 37 -5.63 -12.86 -11.30
N ASP A 38 -6.86 -13.21 -10.90
CA ASP A 38 -8.04 -12.68 -11.59
C ASP A 38 -9.20 -12.21 -10.71
N ASN A 39 -9.13 -12.32 -9.37
CA ASN A 39 -10.27 -11.92 -8.54
C ASN A 39 -10.13 -10.51 -8.00
N TRP A 40 -10.52 -9.55 -8.83
CA TRP A 40 -10.74 -8.17 -8.41
C TRP A 40 -12.00 -8.08 -7.57
N CYS A 41 -11.94 -7.27 -6.52
CA CYS A 41 -13.09 -6.91 -5.70
C CYS A 41 -13.54 -5.49 -6.01
N LYS A 42 -14.83 -5.26 -5.77
CA LYS A 42 -15.49 -3.96 -5.82
C LYS A 42 -16.45 -3.82 -4.66
N VAL A 43 -17.06 -2.65 -4.51
CA VAL A 43 -18.16 -2.42 -3.56
C VAL A 43 -19.48 -2.18 -4.29
N GLY A 44 -20.59 -2.49 -3.61
CA GLY A 44 -21.94 -2.30 -4.15
C GLY A 44 -22.49 -0.87 -4.02
N THR A 45 -21.91 -0.06 -3.13
CA THR A 45 -22.31 1.33 -2.87
C THR A 45 -21.07 2.22 -2.72
N ASN A 46 -21.23 3.53 -2.94
CA ASN A 46 -20.15 4.49 -2.71
C ASN A 46 -20.02 4.83 -1.23
N GLY A 47 -18.81 5.22 -0.81
CA GLY A 47 -18.56 5.65 0.57
C GLY A 47 -18.40 4.48 1.54
N VAL A 48 -17.93 3.34 1.05
CA VAL A 48 -17.59 2.21 1.95
C VAL A 48 -16.27 2.53 2.64
N ASP A 49 -16.28 2.46 3.97
CA ASP A 49 -15.13 2.73 4.81
C ASP A 49 -14.03 1.68 4.61
N CYS A 50 -12.81 2.16 4.36
CA CYS A 50 -11.60 1.38 4.56
C CYS A 50 -10.83 1.93 5.77
N ARG A 51 -10.55 1.07 6.76
CA ARG A 51 -9.99 1.49 8.06
C ARG A 51 -8.68 0.80 8.40
N SER A 52 -7.84 1.41 9.24
CA SER A 52 -6.52 0.87 9.58
C SER A 52 -6.56 -0.41 10.42
N LEU A 53 -7.68 -0.71 11.09
CA LEU A 53 -7.86 -1.91 11.90
C LEU A 53 -9.20 -2.57 11.55
N PRO A 54 -9.29 -3.91 11.61
CA PRO A 54 -10.54 -4.62 11.41
C PRO A 54 -11.41 -4.47 12.66
N GLY A 55 -12.68 -4.13 12.46
CA GLY A 55 -13.66 -4.01 13.54
C GLY A 55 -14.61 -2.83 13.32
N VAL A 56 -15.82 -2.96 13.84
CA VAL A 56 -16.83 -1.88 13.73
C VAL A 56 -16.34 -0.67 14.51
N GLY A 57 -16.11 0.45 13.82
CA GLY A 57 -15.55 1.65 14.43
C GLY A 57 -14.09 1.53 14.88
N ALA A 58 -13.39 0.46 14.50
CA ALA A 58 -11.99 0.26 14.84
C ALA A 58 -11.06 0.99 13.87
N GLY A 59 -9.92 1.46 14.39
CA GLY A 59 -8.90 2.12 13.60
C GLY A 59 -9.32 3.49 13.04
N ARG A 60 -8.38 4.16 12.39
CA ARG A 60 -8.67 5.41 11.67
C ARG A 60 -9.22 5.10 10.28
N HIS A 61 -10.08 5.98 9.78
CA HIS A 61 -10.45 6.00 8.36
C HIS A 61 -9.20 6.27 7.52
N ILE A 62 -9.03 5.47 6.47
CA ILE A 62 -7.93 5.59 5.52
C ILE A 62 -8.43 6.20 4.22
N ARG A 63 -9.55 5.66 3.70
CA ARG A 63 -10.21 6.18 2.51
C ARG A 63 -11.63 5.66 2.40
N ASP A 64 -12.40 6.34 1.58
CA ASP A 64 -13.64 5.81 1.03
C ASP A 64 -13.36 4.98 -0.22
N ILE A 65 -14.17 3.95 -0.40
CA ILE A 65 -14.19 3.10 -1.59
C ILE A 65 -15.46 3.46 -2.39
N SER A 66 -15.24 3.71 -3.67
CA SER A 66 -16.29 3.96 -4.66
C SER A 66 -16.62 2.68 -5.44
N THR A 67 -17.80 2.63 -6.07
CA THR A 67 -18.20 1.52 -6.94
C THR A 67 -17.35 1.39 -8.20
N SER A 68 -16.61 2.45 -8.57
CA SER A 68 -15.61 2.43 -9.65
C SER A 68 -14.28 1.81 -9.24
N ASP A 69 -13.94 1.78 -7.95
CA ASP A 69 -12.68 1.22 -7.49
C ASP A 69 -12.63 -0.30 -7.74
N ARG A 70 -11.44 -0.79 -8.07
CA ARG A 70 -11.11 -2.21 -8.14
C ARG A 70 -9.90 -2.46 -7.27
N PHE A 71 -9.97 -3.48 -6.42
CA PHE A 71 -8.89 -3.79 -5.48
C PHE A 71 -8.73 -5.29 -5.30
N GLY A 72 -7.50 -5.70 -4.98
CA GLY A 72 -7.20 -7.06 -4.58
C GLY A 72 -7.30 -7.20 -3.06
N VAL A 73 -7.83 -8.34 -2.62
CA VAL A 73 -7.80 -8.74 -1.20
C VAL A 73 -6.71 -9.79 -1.03
N ASN A 74 -5.89 -9.61 0.00
CA ASN A 74 -4.77 -10.50 0.25
C ASN A 74 -5.11 -11.62 1.23
N CYS A 75 -5.80 -11.27 2.30
CA CYS A 75 -6.14 -12.17 3.38
C CYS A 75 -7.38 -11.65 4.11
N ILE A 76 -8.03 -12.51 4.91
CA ILE A 76 -9.20 -12.17 5.70
C ILE A 76 -8.92 -12.24 7.21
N LYS A 77 -9.65 -11.47 8.01
CA LYS A 77 -9.64 -11.58 9.49
C LYS A 77 -11.06 -11.56 10.04
N VAL A 78 -11.35 -12.40 11.02
CA VAL A 78 -12.65 -12.45 11.69
C VAL A 78 -12.54 -11.73 13.04
N VAL A 79 -13.25 -10.62 13.21
CA VAL A 79 -13.27 -9.82 14.43
C VAL A 79 -14.71 -9.50 14.81
N GLY A 80 -15.10 -9.81 16.05
CA GLY A 80 -16.47 -9.60 16.53
C GLY A 80 -17.53 -10.37 15.73
N GLY A 81 -17.17 -11.54 15.21
CA GLY A 81 -18.06 -12.38 14.37
C GLY A 81 -18.23 -11.88 12.93
N ARG A 82 -17.48 -10.86 12.49
CA ARG A 82 -17.52 -10.32 11.13
C ARG A 82 -16.20 -10.56 10.42
N THR A 83 -16.26 -10.82 9.12
CA THR A 83 -15.07 -10.95 8.27
C THR A 83 -14.66 -9.58 7.72
N TRP A 84 -13.35 -9.38 7.64
CA TRP A 84 -12.70 -8.17 7.17
C TRP A 84 -11.64 -8.54 6.14
N ASP A 85 -11.66 -7.83 5.02
CA ASP A 85 -10.76 -8.02 3.89
C ASP A 85 -9.58 -7.06 4.00
N TRP A 86 -8.36 -7.59 3.99
CA TRP A 86 -7.15 -6.78 3.93
C TRP A 86 -6.82 -6.39 2.49
N VAL A 87 -6.75 -5.08 2.25
CA VAL A 87 -6.40 -4.50 0.96
C VAL A 87 -4.97 -3.95 1.03
N PRO A 88 -3.95 -4.72 0.59
CA PRO A 88 -2.55 -4.35 0.80
C PRO A 88 -2.17 -3.06 0.04
N GLY A 89 -2.75 -2.84 -1.14
CA GLY A 89 -2.48 -1.63 -1.93
C GLY A 89 -2.92 -0.32 -1.27
N TRP A 90 -3.79 -0.40 -0.26
CA TRP A 90 -4.27 0.77 0.50
C TRP A 90 -3.88 0.72 1.98
N GLY A 91 -3.38 -0.42 2.47
CA GLY A 91 -3.03 -0.59 3.87
C GLY A 91 -4.23 -0.48 4.80
N CYS A 92 -5.39 -1.01 4.40
CA CYS A 92 -6.62 -0.90 5.17
C CYS A 92 -7.51 -2.15 5.08
N TRP A 93 -8.44 -2.24 6.02
CA TRP A 93 -9.44 -3.26 6.17
C TRP A 93 -10.80 -2.73 5.72
N VAL A 94 -11.50 -3.53 4.92
CA VAL A 94 -12.89 -3.28 4.51
C VAL A 94 -13.77 -4.42 5.03
N SER A 95 -15.04 -4.15 5.32
CA SER A 95 -15.94 -5.22 5.72
C SER A 95 -16.25 -6.11 4.51
N ALA A 96 -16.08 -7.42 4.67
CA ALA A 96 -16.44 -8.42 3.66
C ALA A 96 -17.92 -8.38 3.25
N ARG A 97 -18.78 -7.83 4.12
CA ARG A 97 -20.20 -7.62 3.80
C ARG A 97 -20.39 -6.65 2.62
N ASP A 98 -19.46 -5.70 2.47
CA ASP A 98 -19.56 -4.63 1.48
C ASP A 98 -18.78 -4.96 0.20
N THR A 99 -17.92 -5.97 0.23
CA THR A 99 -17.12 -6.40 -0.92
C THR A 99 -17.87 -7.39 -1.80
N LEU A 100 -17.71 -7.22 -3.10
CA LEU A 100 -18.33 -8.03 -4.14
C LEU A 100 -17.26 -8.47 -5.13
N SER A 101 -17.49 -9.60 -5.79
CA SER A 101 -16.69 -9.98 -6.95
C SER A 101 -16.85 -8.92 -8.05
N ALA A 102 -15.73 -8.48 -8.63
CA ALA A 102 -15.71 -7.66 -9.84
C ALA A 102 -15.50 -8.50 -11.11
N GLY A 103 -15.25 -9.80 -10.98
CA GLY A 103 -15.09 -10.76 -12.08
C GLY A 103 -16.22 -11.80 -12.11
N SER A 104 -15.95 -12.94 -12.74
CA SER A 104 -16.91 -14.04 -12.91
C SER A 104 -17.09 -14.94 -11.68
N TYR A 105 -16.40 -14.63 -10.58
CA TYR A 105 -16.45 -15.43 -9.35
C TYR A 105 -17.70 -15.10 -8.52
N PRO A 106 -18.22 -16.06 -7.73
CA PRO A 106 -19.41 -15.84 -6.91
C PRO A 106 -19.17 -14.89 -5.74
N SER A 107 -17.92 -14.72 -5.29
CA SER A 107 -17.54 -13.83 -4.20
C SER A 107 -16.14 -13.24 -4.40
N CYS A 108 -15.91 -12.08 -3.77
CA CYS A 108 -14.58 -11.48 -3.66
C CYS A 108 -13.59 -12.43 -2.94
N GLU A 109 -14.05 -13.14 -1.92
CA GLU A 109 -13.22 -13.85 -0.94
C GLU A 109 -12.86 -15.30 -1.30
N SER A 110 -13.14 -15.77 -2.53
CA SER A 110 -13.00 -17.18 -2.89
C SER A 110 -11.56 -17.72 -2.74
N GLY A 111 -11.37 -18.58 -1.74
CA GLY A 111 -10.10 -19.25 -1.42
C GLY A 111 -9.06 -18.36 -0.74
N ILE A 112 -9.44 -17.21 -0.20
CA ILE A 112 -8.52 -16.33 0.53
C ILE A 112 -8.19 -16.91 1.91
N SER A 113 -6.91 -16.86 2.31
CA SER A 113 -6.43 -17.35 3.61
C SER A 113 -6.62 -16.32 4.73
N ARG A 114 -6.53 -16.76 5.98
CA ARG A 114 -6.56 -15.84 7.13
C ARG A 114 -5.25 -15.05 7.22
N CYS A 115 -5.37 -13.76 7.53
CA CYS A 115 -4.22 -12.95 7.88
C CYS A 115 -3.58 -13.46 9.18
N PRO A 116 -2.25 -13.33 9.34
CA PRO A 116 -1.57 -13.66 10.58
C PRO A 116 -2.07 -12.86 11.80
#